data_AF-A0A7C3WXI4-F1
#
_entry.id   AF-A0A7C3WXI4-F1
#
_cell.length_a   1.000
_cell.length_b   1.000
_cell.length_c   1.000
_cell.angle_alpha   90.00
_cell.angle_beta   90.00
_cell.angle_gamma   90.00
#
_symmetry.space_group_name_H-M   'P 1'
#
loop_
_entity.id
_entity.type
_entity.pdbx_description
1 polymer ?
#
loop_
_entity_poly.entity_id
_entity_poly.type
_entity_poly.pdbx_seq_one_letter_code
_entity_poly.pdbx_strand_id
1 'polypeptide(L)'
;MGVKIMTDILTKSCMYKINNSHGINVKLYIERRILIDLIKTYEKFFNQEKLSFENAVINIIESKLRDILGDNVFQAIKNYLEENFSLKLVDAIKKPEEFFDALEKIFGKSVCTIEKLILKDIQEKLKR
;
A
#
# COMPACT_ATOMS: atom_id res chain seq x y z
N MET A 1 -14.79 17.72 -13.49
CA MET A 1 -14.38 18.55 -12.33
C MET A 1 -13.90 17.73 -11.12
N GLY A 2 -14.23 16.44 -11.00
CA GLY A 2 -13.86 15.61 -9.84
C GLY A 2 -12.41 15.06 -9.79
N VAL A 3 -11.71 14.94 -10.92
CA VAL A 3 -10.34 14.36 -10.94
C VAL A 3 -9.29 15.31 -10.36
N LYS A 4 -9.48 16.63 -10.52
CA LYS A 4 -8.50 17.66 -10.15
C LYS A 4 -8.38 17.83 -8.63
N ILE A 5 -9.51 17.76 -7.91
CA ILE A 5 -9.56 17.85 -6.44
C ILE A 5 -8.85 16.64 -5.81
N MET A 6 -8.94 15.46 -6.42
CA MET A 6 -8.26 14.26 -5.93
C MET A 6 -6.74 14.38 -6.07
N THR A 7 -6.22 14.93 -7.17
CA THR A 7 -4.78 15.19 -7.33
C THR A 7 -4.22 16.26 -6.39
N ASP A 8 -4.99 17.28 -6.05
CA ASP A 8 -4.51 18.40 -5.22
C ASP A 8 -4.39 18.02 -3.73
N ILE A 9 -5.22 17.08 -3.25
CA ILE A 9 -5.09 16.49 -1.90
C ILE A 9 -3.84 15.59 -1.82
N LEU A 10 -3.44 14.98 -2.94
CA LEU A 10 -2.36 14.00 -3.02
C LEU A 10 -0.94 14.59 -3.16
N THR A 11 -0.81 15.87 -3.51
CA THR A 11 0.50 16.46 -3.92
C THR A 11 1.18 17.37 -2.90
N LYS A 12 0.59 17.67 -1.73
CA LYS A 12 1.25 18.54 -0.72
C LYS A 12 1.42 17.90 0.66
N SER A 13 2.69 17.59 0.93
CA SER A 13 3.41 17.74 2.19
C SER A 13 3.26 16.66 3.27
N CYS A 14 4.21 15.72 3.30
CA CYS A 14 4.70 15.13 4.54
C CYS A 14 5.90 15.93 5.07
N MET A 15 5.63 17.07 5.69
CA MET A 15 6.45 17.59 6.78
C MET A 15 5.52 18.35 7.71
N TYR A 16 5.38 17.87 8.95
CA TYR A 16 5.52 18.61 10.20
C TYR A 16 5.29 17.64 11.36
N LYS A 17 6.25 17.60 12.30
CA LYS A 17 6.09 16.98 13.62
C LYS A 17 5.00 17.75 14.37
N ILE A 18 3.94 17.08 14.79
CA ILE A 18 3.09 17.58 15.87
C ILE A 18 3.40 16.72 17.08
N ASN A 19 4.19 17.27 18.00
CA ASN A 19 4.43 16.69 19.31
C ASN A 19 3.13 16.74 20.11
N ASN A 20 2.47 15.61 20.29
CA ASN A 20 1.50 15.42 21.37
C ASN A 20 1.80 14.07 22.03
N SER A 21 1.76 14.03 23.35
CA SER A 21 2.30 13.00 24.25
C SER A 21 1.65 11.60 24.15
N HIS A 22 0.75 11.38 23.20
CA HIS A 22 0.13 10.09 22.86
C HIS A 22 0.18 9.79 21.34
N GLY A 23 1.14 10.42 20.62
CA GLY A 23 1.21 10.55 19.16
C GLY A 23 1.33 9.26 18.35
N ILE A 24 0.21 8.56 18.16
CA ILE A 24 0.02 7.66 17.02
C ILE A 24 -0.20 8.53 15.77
N ASN A 25 0.51 8.20 14.68
CA ASN A 25 0.53 8.97 13.43
C ASN A 25 -0.85 8.99 12.73
N VAL A 26 -1.68 9.97 13.07
CA VAL A 26 -2.98 10.23 12.43
C VAL A 26 -2.87 10.34 10.90
N LYS A 27 -1.74 10.82 10.37
CA LYS A 27 -1.52 10.95 8.92
C LYS A 27 -1.18 9.64 8.21
N LEU A 28 -0.38 8.76 8.81
CA LEU A 28 -0.10 7.41 8.26
C LEU A 28 -1.41 6.63 8.12
N TYR A 29 -2.28 6.78 9.12
CA TYR A 29 -3.61 6.19 9.10
C TYR A 29 -4.45 6.70 7.92
N ILE A 30 -4.35 7.99 7.57
CA ILE A 30 -5.03 8.57 6.41
C ILE A 30 -4.45 8.02 5.09
N GLU A 31 -3.12 7.96 4.95
CA GLU A 31 -2.46 7.48 3.73
C GLU A 31 -2.71 5.98 3.49
N ARG A 32 -2.61 5.16 4.54
CA ARG A 32 -2.96 3.74 4.48
C ARG A 32 -4.43 3.55 4.14
N ARG A 33 -5.33 4.33 4.74
CA ARG A 33 -6.77 4.26 4.44
C ARG A 33 -7.06 4.64 2.98
N ILE A 34 -6.39 5.65 2.42
CA ILE A 34 -6.54 6.00 1.00
C ILE A 34 -6.08 4.84 0.10
N LEU A 35 -4.94 4.22 0.39
CA LEU A 35 -4.44 3.07 -0.37
C LEU A 35 -5.43 1.89 -0.31
N ILE A 36 -5.92 1.57 0.89
CA ILE A 36 -6.90 0.52 1.12
C ILE A 36 -8.22 0.81 0.39
N ASP A 37 -8.74 2.03 0.53
CA ASP A 37 -9.98 2.45 -0.12
C ASP A 37 -9.82 2.38 -1.63
N LEU A 38 -8.66 2.77 -2.17
CA LEU A 38 -8.36 2.66 -3.59
C LEU A 38 -8.40 1.19 -4.03
N ILE A 39 -7.68 0.29 -3.34
CA ILE A 39 -7.69 -1.15 -3.64
C ILE A 39 -9.12 -1.71 -3.63
N LYS A 40 -9.91 -1.41 -2.59
CA LYS A 40 -11.30 -1.87 -2.43
C LYS A 40 -12.25 -1.29 -3.47
N THR A 41 -12.11 -0.01 -3.81
CA THR A 41 -12.91 0.64 -4.83
C THR A 41 -12.68 -0.01 -6.18
N TYR A 42 -11.42 -0.26 -6.55
CA TYR A 42 -11.12 -0.89 -7.85
C TYR A 42 -11.51 -2.36 -7.92
N GLU A 43 -11.42 -3.12 -6.81
CA GLU A 43 -11.94 -4.49 -6.77
C GLU A 43 -13.42 -4.56 -7.16
N LYS A 44 -14.21 -3.54 -6.82
CA LYS A 44 -15.65 -3.46 -7.15
C LYS A 44 -15.95 -3.06 -8.60
N PHE A 45 -15.07 -2.30 -9.25
CA PHE A 45 -15.32 -1.76 -10.59
C PHE A 45 -15.00 -2.76 -11.72
N PHE A 46 -14.10 -3.71 -11.51
CA PHE A 46 -13.67 -4.66 -12.53
C PHE A 46 -14.23 -6.07 -12.28
N ASN A 47 -15.42 -6.40 -12.81
CA ASN A 47 -16.04 -7.72 -12.61
C ASN A 47 -15.77 -8.76 -13.73
N GLN A 48 -15.25 -8.36 -14.90
CA GLN A 48 -14.72 -9.31 -15.92
C GLN A 48 -13.19 -9.26 -16.06
N GLU A 49 -12.57 -8.18 -15.59
CA GLU A 49 -11.13 -7.93 -15.55
C GLU A 49 -10.55 -8.04 -14.13
N LYS A 50 -11.32 -8.57 -13.16
CA LYS A 50 -10.91 -8.70 -11.75
C LYS A 50 -9.53 -9.33 -11.60
N LEU A 51 -9.32 -10.43 -12.31
CA LEU A 51 -8.06 -11.16 -12.30
C LEU A 51 -6.90 -10.34 -12.90
N SER A 52 -7.19 -9.52 -13.91
CA SER A 52 -6.21 -8.61 -14.54
C SER A 52 -5.80 -7.50 -13.58
N PHE A 53 -6.77 -6.90 -12.88
CA PHE A 53 -6.53 -5.86 -11.89
C PHE A 53 -5.78 -6.39 -10.66
N GLU A 54 -6.23 -7.50 -10.07
CA GLU A 54 -5.56 -8.14 -8.94
C GLU A 54 -4.10 -8.43 -9.28
N ASN A 55 -3.85 -9.06 -10.42
CA ASN A 55 -2.49 -9.35 -10.88
C ASN A 55 -1.69 -8.05 -11.10
N ALA A 56 -2.30 -7.00 -11.65
CA ALA A 56 -1.61 -5.72 -11.85
C ALA A 56 -1.17 -5.09 -10.52
N VAL A 57 -2.05 -5.05 -9.52
CA VAL A 57 -1.70 -4.48 -8.21
C VAL A 57 -0.71 -5.36 -7.46
N ILE A 58 -0.90 -6.69 -7.47
CA ILE A 58 0.05 -7.63 -6.87
C ILE A 58 1.43 -7.46 -7.50
N ASN A 59 1.52 -7.36 -8.83
CA ASN A 59 2.78 -7.15 -9.52
C ASN A 59 3.43 -5.80 -9.16
N ILE A 60 2.65 -4.74 -8.98
CA ILE A 60 3.16 -3.44 -8.52
C ILE A 60 3.73 -3.57 -7.10
N ILE A 61 3.00 -4.21 -6.19
CA ILE A 61 3.45 -4.41 -4.80
C ILE A 61 4.71 -5.27 -4.78
N GLU A 62 4.72 -6.41 -5.48
CA GLU A 62 5.86 -7.31 -5.57
C GLU A 62 7.07 -6.60 -6.17
N SER A 63 6.92 -5.96 -7.33
CA SER A 63 8.01 -5.23 -7.98
C SER A 63 8.56 -4.16 -7.05
N LYS A 64 7.68 -3.38 -6.40
CA LYS A 64 8.15 -2.29 -5.54
C LYS A 64 8.88 -2.78 -4.31
N LEU A 65 8.40 -3.85 -3.69
CA LEU A 65 9.09 -4.46 -2.55
C LEU A 65 10.45 -5.00 -2.98
N ARG A 66 10.55 -5.69 -4.12
CA ARG A 66 11.83 -6.16 -4.67
C ARG A 66 12.79 -5.01 -4.98
N ASP A 67 12.30 -3.92 -5.59
CA ASP A 67 13.10 -2.75 -5.91
C ASP A 67 13.71 -2.10 -4.65
N ILE A 68 12.94 -2.02 -3.56
CA ILE A 68 13.35 -1.37 -2.31
C ILE A 68 14.29 -2.27 -1.50
N LEU A 69 14.03 -3.57 -1.46
CA LEU A 69 14.62 -4.49 -0.49
C LEU A 69 15.71 -5.39 -1.11
N GLY A 70 15.66 -5.58 -2.43
CA GLY A 70 16.38 -6.64 -3.13
C GLY A 70 15.67 -7.99 -3.00
N ASP A 71 15.94 -8.89 -3.96
CA ASP A 71 15.23 -10.17 -4.09
C ASP A 71 15.33 -11.07 -2.86
N ASN A 72 16.52 -11.17 -2.26
CA ASN A 72 16.74 -12.05 -1.10
C ASN A 72 15.93 -11.59 0.12
N VAL A 73 15.93 -10.29 0.40
CA VAL A 73 15.19 -9.72 1.53
C VAL A 73 13.69 -9.79 1.26
N PHE A 74 13.26 -9.54 0.02
CA PHE A 74 11.89 -9.75 -0.40
C PHE A 74 11.40 -11.18 -0.14
N GLN A 75 12.17 -12.21 -0.52
CA GLN A 75 11.80 -13.60 -0.25
C GLN A 75 11.72 -13.89 1.26
N ALA A 76 12.67 -13.37 2.05
CA ALA A 76 12.64 -13.53 3.50
C ALA A 76 11.38 -12.91 4.12
N ILE A 77 10.97 -11.73 3.67
CA ILE A 77 9.74 -11.06 4.14
C ILE A 77 8.50 -11.81 3.70
N LYS A 78 8.46 -12.30 2.46
CA LYS A 78 7.35 -13.10 1.96
C LYS A 78 7.17 -14.35 2.83
N ASN A 79 8.25 -15.08 3.13
CA ASN A 79 8.20 -16.23 4.02
C ASN A 79 7.76 -15.83 5.43
N TYR A 80 8.30 -14.73 5.96
CA TYR A 80 7.92 -14.24 7.29
C TYR A 80 6.43 -13.86 7.38
N LEU A 81 5.86 -13.24 6.34
CA LEU A 81 4.44 -12.94 6.23
C LEU A 81 3.58 -14.21 6.23
N GLU A 82 3.99 -15.23 5.49
CA GLU A 82 3.28 -16.50 5.41
C GLU A 82 3.35 -17.25 6.75
N GLU A 83 4.53 -17.36 7.36
CA GLU A 83 4.76 -18.13 8.59
C GLU A 83 4.18 -17.47 9.85
N ASN A 84 4.30 -16.14 9.98
CA ASN A 84 3.95 -15.45 11.23
C ASN A 84 2.58 -14.79 11.22
N PHE A 85 2.03 -14.54 10.02
CA PHE A 85 0.75 -13.85 9.89
C PHE A 85 -0.26 -14.59 9.00
N SER A 86 0.11 -15.74 8.41
CA SER A 86 -0.75 -16.44 7.44
C SER A 86 -1.21 -15.50 6.32
N LEU A 87 -0.29 -14.65 5.85
CA LEU A 87 -0.50 -13.64 4.82
C LEU A 87 0.37 -13.93 3.60
N LYS A 88 -0.25 -13.91 2.42
CA LYS A 88 0.41 -13.97 1.11
C LYS A 88 0.32 -12.60 0.42
N LEU A 89 1.11 -12.40 -0.63
CA LEU A 89 1.03 -11.18 -1.46
C LEU A 89 -0.37 -10.89 -2.01
N VAL A 90 -1.11 -11.94 -2.40
CA VAL A 90 -2.50 -11.81 -2.88
C VAL A 90 -3.45 -11.25 -1.81
N ASP A 91 -3.09 -11.38 -0.53
CA ASP A 91 -3.88 -10.89 0.59
C ASP A 91 -3.77 -9.38 0.75
N ALA A 92 -2.80 -8.74 0.09
CA ALA A 92 -2.75 -7.28 -0.04
C ALA A 92 -3.97 -6.69 -0.77
N ILE A 93 -4.76 -7.51 -1.48
CA ILE A 93 -6.04 -7.11 -2.06
C ILE A 93 -7.21 -7.57 -1.19
N LYS A 94 -7.19 -8.83 -0.74
CA LYS A 94 -8.31 -9.46 -0.04
C LYS A 94 -8.50 -8.95 1.39
N LYS A 95 -7.39 -8.68 2.08
CA LYS A 95 -7.32 -8.20 3.46
C LYS A 95 -6.21 -7.15 3.59
N PRO A 96 -6.34 -6.02 2.88
CA PRO A 96 -5.28 -5.03 2.75
C PRO A 96 -4.92 -4.40 4.11
N GLU A 97 -5.88 -4.22 5.02
CA GLU A 97 -5.62 -3.82 6.41
C GLU A 97 -4.61 -4.75 7.09
N GLU A 98 -4.91 -6.05 7.14
CA GLU A 98 -4.07 -7.05 7.81
C GLU A 98 -2.68 -7.13 7.16
N PHE A 99 -2.62 -7.00 5.83
CA PHE A 99 -1.37 -7.02 5.09
C PHE A 99 -0.46 -5.84 5.44
N PHE A 100 -0.96 -4.61 5.40
CA PHE A 100 -0.15 -3.42 5.69
C PHE A 100 0.18 -3.31 7.19
N ASP A 101 -0.69 -3.80 8.07
CA ASP A 101 -0.38 -3.89 9.50
C ASP A 101 0.74 -4.91 9.77
N ALA A 102 0.78 -6.04 9.05
CA ALA A 102 1.87 -6.99 9.15
C ALA A 102 3.19 -6.41 8.63
N LEU A 103 3.15 -5.67 7.52
CA LEU A 103 4.33 -4.93 7.03
C LEU A 103 4.79 -3.88 8.04
N GLU A 104 3.90 -3.18 8.73
CA GLU A 104 4.28 -2.25 9.81
C GLU A 104 4.95 -2.97 10.98
N LYS A 105 4.50 -4.18 11.34
CA LYS A 105 5.17 -4.98 12.38
C LYS A 105 6.60 -5.36 11.99
N ILE A 106 6.87 -5.54 10.70
CA ILE A 106 8.21 -5.88 10.18
C ILE A 106 9.09 -4.64 10.08
N PHE A 107 8.57 -3.57 9.48
CA PHE A 107 9.34 -2.39 9.09
C PHE A 107 9.22 -1.21 10.07
N GLY A 108 8.37 -1.34 11.07
CA GLY A 108 7.94 -0.23 11.92
C GLY A 108 7.40 0.92 11.06
N LYS A 109 7.68 2.14 11.51
CA LYS A 109 7.22 3.37 10.84
C LYS A 109 7.76 3.55 9.41
N SER A 110 8.80 2.81 9.01
CA SER A 110 9.37 2.92 7.66
C SER A 110 8.45 2.34 6.57
N VAL A 111 7.45 1.53 6.96
CA VAL A 111 6.42 1.02 6.05
C VAL A 111 5.70 2.13 5.29
N CYS A 112 5.59 3.33 5.86
CA CYS A 112 4.95 4.47 5.20
C CYS A 112 5.62 4.85 3.87
N THR A 113 6.93 4.69 3.76
CA THR A 113 7.67 4.97 2.52
C THR A 113 7.31 3.94 1.46
N ILE A 114 7.19 2.68 1.86
CA ILE A 114 6.81 1.57 0.97
C ILE A 114 5.37 1.77 0.47
N GLU A 115 4.42 2.03 1.37
CA GLU A 115 3.01 2.28 1.04
C GLU A 115 2.85 3.44 0.04
N LYS A 116 3.63 4.52 0.21
CA LYS A 116 3.61 5.66 -0.72
C LYS A 116 4.08 5.32 -2.12
N LEU A 117 5.16 4.56 -2.21
CA LEU A 117 5.71 4.17 -3.50
C LEU A 117 4.76 3.23 -4.23
N ILE A 118 4.13 2.30 -3.51
CA ILE A 118 3.07 1.44 -4.04
C ILE A 118 1.88 2.28 -4.53
N LEU A 119 1.38 3.20 -3.69
CA LEU A 119 0.25 4.06 -4.05
C LEU A 119 0.53 4.88 -5.30
N LYS A 120 1.74 5.45 -5.40
CA LYS A 120 2.17 6.24 -6.55
C LYS A 120 2.17 5.41 -7.84
N ASP A 121 2.72 4.20 -7.80
CA ASP A 121 2.77 3.32 -8.96
C ASP A 121 1.38 2.86 -9.39
N ILE A 122 0.50 2.55 -8.44
CA ILE A 122 -0.91 2.24 -8.75
C ILE A 122 -1.57 3.44 -9.45
N GLN A 123 -1.39 4.65 -8.92
CA GLN A 123 -1.94 5.87 -9.52
C GLN A 123 -1.39 6.16 -10.90
N GLU A 124 -0.10 5.93 -11.15
CA GLU A 124 0.51 6.09 -12.47
C GLU A 124 -0.03 5.06 -13.47
N LYS A 125 -0.22 3.81 -13.04
CA LYS A 125 -0.83 2.75 -13.86
C LYS A 125 -2.24 3.11 -14.28
N LEU A 126 -3.01 3.77 -13.41
CA LEU A 126 -4.40 4.17 -13.64
C LEU A 126 -4.58 5.40 -14.53
N LYS A 127 -3.51 6.16 -14.79
CA LYS A 127 -3.55 7.34 -15.69
C LYS A 127 -3.29 6.98 -17.16
N ARG A 128 -2.85 5.77 -17.45
CA ARG A 128 -2.59 5.26 -18.81
C ARG A 128 -3.79 4.46 -19.30
#